data_AF-A0A4Y9FE16-F1
#
_entry.id   AF-A0A4Y9FE16-F1
#
_cell.length_a   1.000
_cell.length_b   1.000
_cell.length_c   1.000
_cell.angle_alpha   90.00
_cell.angle_beta   90.00
_cell.angle_gamma   90.00
#
_symmetry.space_group_name_H-M   'P 1'
#
loop_
_entity.id
_entity.type
_entity.pdbx_description
1 polymer ?
#
loop_
_entity_poly.entity_id
_entity_poly.type
_entity_poly.pdbx_seq_one_letter_code
_entity_poly.pdbx_strand_id
1 'polypeptide(L)'
;MKARLHLVLNGHPSQGLPLELQLEGNEVRGVFRQENPVLGEVVLPFASRLEGERLEAKLLPPPSLKVEGRVFSGRKGLELELELSLVLPEGETWGERAFARILELLFYKSLERSLSQMPSPPI
;
A
#
# COMPACT_ATOMS: atom_id res chain seq x y z
N MET A 1 -12.16 -3.15 -1.11
CA MET A 1 -12.00 -2.80 0.33
C MET A 1 -10.84 -1.81 0.45
N LYS A 2 -10.60 -1.18 1.61
CA LYS A 2 -9.57 -0.14 1.79
C LYS A 2 -8.84 -0.36 3.11
N ALA A 3 -7.52 -0.22 3.13
CA ALA A 3 -6.71 -0.25 4.35
C ALA A 3 -6.05 1.11 4.57
N ARG A 4 -5.94 1.55 5.83
CA ARG A 4 -5.26 2.81 6.17
C ARG A 4 -3.93 2.56 6.88
N LEU A 5 -2.93 3.34 6.52
CA LEU A 5 -1.56 3.25 7.02
C LEU A 5 -1.06 4.64 7.41
N HIS A 6 -0.40 4.76 8.55
CA HIS A 6 0.32 5.97 8.95
C HIS A 6 1.82 5.70 8.93
N LEU A 7 2.56 6.43 8.09
CA LEU A 7 4.00 6.26 7.92
C LEU A 7 4.74 7.55 8.24
N VAL A 8 5.98 7.45 8.69
CA VAL A 8 6.88 8.59 8.82
C VAL A 8 8.09 8.38 7.92
N LEU A 9 8.27 9.24 6.92
CA LEU A 9 9.41 9.22 6.01
C LEU A 9 10.57 10.01 6.61
N ASN A 10 11.52 9.28 7.21
CA ASN A 10 12.70 9.85 7.85
C ASN A 10 14.01 9.43 7.16
N GLY A 11 13.96 9.04 5.88
CA GLY A 11 15.13 8.57 5.12
C GLY A 11 15.58 7.13 5.44
N HIS A 12 14.84 6.42 6.30
CA HIS A 12 15.02 4.99 6.57
C HIS A 12 13.81 4.19 6.03
N PRO A 13 14.02 2.96 5.54
CA PRO A 13 12.92 2.10 5.14
C PRO A 13 11.99 1.85 6.33
N SER A 14 10.68 1.82 6.07
CA SER A 14 9.67 1.46 7.07
C SER A 14 9.87 0.02 7.52
N GLN A 15 10.62 -0.17 8.61
CA GLN A 15 10.91 -1.49 9.16
C GLN A 15 9.60 -2.15 9.62
N GLY A 16 9.39 -3.41 9.22
CA GLY A 16 8.21 -4.20 9.60
C GLY A 16 6.97 -4.00 8.72
N LEU A 17 7.06 -3.18 7.67
CA LEU A 17 5.98 -3.00 6.71
C LEU A 17 6.29 -3.70 5.38
N PRO A 18 5.31 -4.37 4.77
CA PRO A 18 5.43 -4.96 3.42
C PRO A 18 5.41 -3.89 2.31
N LEU A 19 5.79 -2.64 2.62
CA LEU A 19 5.71 -1.51 1.72
C LEU A 19 7.10 -0.90 1.55
N GLU A 20 7.61 -0.96 0.33
CA GLU A 20 8.80 -0.21 -0.10
C GLU A 20 8.31 1.03 -0.82
N LEU A 21 8.80 2.20 -0.44
CA LEU A 21 8.36 3.48 -1.02
C LEU A 21 9.54 4.41 -1.25
N GLN A 22 9.45 5.20 -2.32
CA GLN A 22 10.43 6.18 -2.75
C GLN A 22 9.70 7.46 -3.14
N LEU A 23 10.23 8.60 -2.70
CA LEU A 23 9.74 9.92 -3.09
C LEU A 23 10.72 10.49 -4.13
N GLU A 24 10.25 10.67 -5.36
CA GLU A 24 10.99 11.27 -6.47
C GLU A 24 10.27 12.56 -6.90
N GLY A 25 10.79 13.72 -6.49
CA GLY A 25 10.14 15.00 -6.78
C GLY A 25 8.75 15.10 -6.14
N ASN A 26 7.71 15.16 -6.97
CA ASN A 26 6.31 15.17 -6.54
C ASN A 26 5.62 13.81 -6.73
N GLU A 27 6.37 12.72 -6.84
CA GLU A 27 5.82 11.39 -7.05
C GLU A 27 6.27 10.42 -5.95
N VAL A 28 5.31 9.71 -5.38
CA VAL A 28 5.56 8.59 -4.47
C VAL A 28 5.36 7.32 -5.28
N ARG A 29 6.40 6.49 -5.39
CA ARG A 29 6.36 5.20 -6.08
C ARG A 29 6.83 4.11 -5.13
N GLY A 30 6.44 2.88 -5.44
CA GLY A 30 6.89 1.78 -4.63
C GLY A 30 6.30 0.45 -5.02
N VAL A 31 6.60 -0.53 -4.18
CA VAL A 31 6.06 -1.88 -4.28
C VAL A 31 5.56 -2.33 -2.92
N PHE A 32 4.38 -2.95 -2.90
CA PHE A 32 4.00 -3.80 -1.80
C PHE A 32 4.54 -5.19 -2.08
N ARG A 33 5.40 -5.71 -1.19
CA ARG A 33 6.03 -7.02 -1.31
C ARG A 33 5.66 -7.88 -0.11
N GLN A 34 5.11 -9.05 -0.38
CA GLN A 34 4.71 -9.96 0.68
C GLN A 34 4.80 -11.42 0.25
N GLU A 35 5.34 -12.26 1.12
CA GLU A 35 5.19 -13.71 1.00
C GLU A 35 3.77 -14.15 1.40
N ASN A 36 3.14 -14.94 0.54
CA ASN A 36 1.87 -15.60 0.80
C ASN A 36 2.09 -17.13 0.72
N PRO A 37 1.69 -17.90 1.74
CA PRO A 37 1.89 -19.35 1.76
C PRO A 37 1.24 -20.11 0.60
N VAL A 38 0.19 -19.55 0.00
CA VAL A 38 -0.58 -20.15 -1.09
C VAL A 38 -0.13 -19.63 -2.46
N LEU A 39 0.22 -18.35 -2.54
CA LEU A 39 0.48 -17.66 -3.82
C LEU A 39 1.98 -17.43 -4.10
N GLY A 40 2.84 -17.72 -3.14
CA GLY A 40 4.25 -17.33 -3.20
C GLY A 40 4.43 -15.83 -2.95
N GLU A 41 5.47 -15.24 -3.52
CA GLU A 41 5.71 -13.80 -3.40
C GLU A 41 4.70 -13.00 -4.22
N VAL A 42 4.00 -12.08 -3.57
CA VAL A 42 3.10 -11.12 -4.18
C VAL A 42 3.80 -9.76 -4.22
N VAL A 43 3.98 -9.22 -5.43
CA VAL A 43 4.56 -7.90 -5.67
C VAL A 43 3.52 -7.03 -6.37
N LEU A 44 3.09 -5.95 -5.72
CA LEU A 44 2.08 -5.03 -6.25
C LEU A 44 2.69 -3.63 -6.39
N PRO A 45 2.96 -3.16 -7.61
CA PRO A 45 3.48 -1.82 -7.83
C PRO A 45 2.40 -0.78 -7.56
N PHE A 46 2.83 0.39 -7.11
CA PHE A 46 2.00 1.59 -7.02
C PHE A 46 2.78 2.85 -7.41
N ALA A 47 2.04 3.86 -7.83
CA ALA A 47 2.55 5.19 -8.04
C ALA A 47 1.45 6.20 -7.70
N SER A 48 1.83 7.30 -7.06
CA SER A 48 0.93 8.35 -6.61
C SER A 48 1.58 9.70 -6.83
N ARG A 49 0.80 10.69 -7.25
CA ARG A 49 1.26 12.07 -7.41
C ARG A 49 0.91 12.86 -6.16
N LEU A 50 1.87 13.65 -5.70
CA LEU A 50 1.69 14.63 -4.64
C LEU A 50 1.13 15.94 -5.24
N GLU A 51 -0.09 16.29 -4.84
CA GLU A 51 -0.76 17.54 -5.17
C GLU A 51 -1.03 18.33 -3.89
N GLY A 52 -0.09 19.21 -3.54
CA GLY A 52 -0.09 19.88 -2.24
C GLY A 52 0.11 18.86 -1.12
N GLU A 53 -0.89 18.72 -0.25
CA GLU A 53 -0.91 17.76 0.85
C GLU A 53 -1.61 16.44 0.49
N ARG A 54 -2.04 16.24 -0.77
CA ARG A 54 -2.80 15.05 -1.19
C ARG A 54 -1.95 14.12 -2.04
N LEU A 55 -2.10 12.82 -1.80
CA LEU A 55 -1.59 11.77 -2.69
C LEU A 55 -2.73 11.24 -3.56
N GLU A 56 -2.61 11.44 -4.86
CA GLU A 56 -3.54 10.93 -5.86
C GLU A 56 -2.92 9.74 -6.60
N ALA A 57 -3.61 8.60 -6.58
CA ALA A 57 -3.08 7.40 -7.22
C ALA A 57 -3.04 7.53 -8.74
N LYS A 58 -1.92 7.10 -9.33
CA LYS A 58 -1.84 6.87 -10.77
C LYS A 58 -2.44 5.50 -11.09
N LEU A 59 -3.17 5.44 -12.21
CA LEU A 59 -3.67 4.17 -12.73
C LEU A 59 -2.50 3.37 -13.31
N LEU A 60 -2.22 2.21 -12.70
CA LEU A 60 -1.26 1.24 -13.20
C LEU A 60 -2.00 -0.01 -13.69
N PRO A 61 -1.48 -0.74 -14.69
CA PRO A 61 -2.06 -2.01 -15.12
C PRO A 61 -2.19 -2.99 -13.96
N PRO A 62 -3.30 -3.75 -13.86
CA PRO A 62 -3.44 -4.78 -12.84
C PRO A 62 -2.48 -5.97 -13.11
N PRO A 63 -2.06 -6.70 -12.06
CA PRO A 63 -2.32 -6.43 -10.65
C PRO A 63 -1.46 -5.27 -10.13
N SER A 64 -2.11 -4.31 -9.47
CA SER A 64 -1.45 -3.14 -8.91
C SER A 64 -2.09 -2.72 -7.60
N LEU A 65 -1.43 -1.79 -6.91
CA LEU A 65 -1.95 -1.20 -5.70
C LEU A 65 -2.29 0.27 -5.95
N LYS A 66 -3.52 0.66 -5.63
CA LYS A 66 -3.94 2.05 -5.58
C LYS A 66 -3.55 2.62 -4.22
N VAL A 67 -2.71 3.64 -4.20
CA VAL A 67 -2.28 4.33 -2.98
C VAL A 67 -2.70 5.79 -3.06
N GLU A 68 -3.66 6.17 -2.23
CA GLU A 68 -4.13 7.55 -2.08
C GLU A 68 -3.85 8.01 -0.66
N GLY A 69 -3.99 9.30 -0.37
CA GLY A 69 -3.77 9.73 1.00
C GLY A 69 -3.50 11.20 1.20
N ARG A 70 -2.90 11.50 2.35
CA ARG A 70 -2.46 12.82 2.74
C ARG A 70 -1.03 12.79 3.24
N VAL A 71 -0.32 13.90 3.00
CA VAL A 71 1.04 14.14 3.47
C VAL A 71 1.01 15.34 4.38
N PHE A 72 1.58 15.18 5.57
CA PHE A 72 1.69 16.22 6.58
C PHE A 72 3.15 16.45 6.93
N SER A 73 3.49 17.69 7.26
CA SER A 73 4.80 18.01 7.85
C SER A 73 4.76 17.68 9.34
N GLY A 74 5.32 16.55 9.72
CA GLY A 74 5.44 16.11 11.11
C GLY A 74 6.69 16.66 11.79
N ARG A 75 6.78 16.49 13.12
CA ARG A 75 7.96 16.91 13.91
C ARG A 75 9.21 16.07 13.61
N LYS A 76 9.04 14.86 13.08
CA LYS A 76 10.12 13.89 12.84
C LYS A 76 10.45 13.68 11.36
N GLY A 77 9.63 14.23 10.45
CA GLY A 77 9.74 14.04 9.00
C GLY A 77 8.38 14.20 8.32
N LEU A 78 8.25 13.70 7.09
CA LEU A 78 6.96 13.69 6.39
C LEU A 78 6.10 12.56 6.93
N GLU A 79 4.91 12.90 7.42
CA GLU A 79 3.91 11.93 7.87
C GLU A 79 2.92 11.65 6.74
N LEU A 80 2.66 10.37 6.47
CA LEU A 80 1.78 9.92 5.40
C LEU A 80 0.59 9.19 5.98
N GLU A 81 -0.62 9.68 5.74
CA GLU A 81 -1.85 8.92 5.95
C GLU A 81 -2.27 8.33 4.61
N LEU A 82 -2.00 7.04 4.41
CA LEU A 82 -2.23 6.32 3.16
C LEU A 82 -3.49 5.47 3.22
N GLU A 83 -4.22 5.42 2.12
CA GLU A 83 -5.32 4.52 1.84
C GLU A 83 -4.95 3.59 0.68
N LEU A 84 -4.97 2.29 0.95
CA LEU A 84 -4.51 1.24 0.05
C LEU A 84 -5.71 0.43 -0.46
N SER A 85 -5.80 0.28 -1.79
CA SER A 85 -6.80 -0.58 -2.43
C SER A 85 -6.16 -1.46 -3.49
N LEU A 86 -6.46 -2.76 -3.45
CA LEU A 86 -5.99 -3.70 -4.46
C LEU A 86 -6.72 -3.46 -5.79
N VAL A 87 -5.98 -3.45 -6.89
CA VAL A 87 -6.51 -3.38 -8.26
C VAL A 87 -6.17 -4.70 -8.95
N LEU A 88 -7.22 -5.48 -9.24
CA LEU A 88 -7.12 -6.79 -9.88
C LEU A 88 -7.62 -6.72 -11.32
N PRO A 89 -7.20 -7.66 -12.19
CA PRO A 89 -7.79 -7.79 -13.51
C PRO A 89 -9.29 -8.07 -13.41
N GLU A 90 -10.05 -7.60 -14.39
CA GLU A 90 -11.47 -7.92 -14.48
C GLU A 90 -11.67 -9.43 -14.67
N GLY A 91 -12.51 -10.04 -13.83
CA GLY A 91 -12.81 -11.47 -13.93
C GLY A 91 -13.99 -11.72 -14.87
N GLU A 92 -13.73 -12.34 -16.01
CA GLU A 92 -14.72 -12.71 -17.01
C GLU A 92 -15.50 -13.95 -16.56
N THR A 93 -14.81 -14.92 -15.95
CA THR A 93 -15.42 -16.16 -15.46
C THR A 93 -15.80 -16.11 -13.98
N TRP A 94 -16.70 -17.01 -13.55
CA TRP A 94 -17.04 -17.14 -12.13
C TRP A 94 -15.80 -17.53 -11.29
N GLY A 95 -14.93 -18.40 -11.83
CA GLY A 95 -13.70 -18.80 -11.18
C GLY A 95 -12.74 -17.64 -10.96
N GLU A 96 -12.56 -16.78 -11.97
CA GLU A 96 -11.74 -15.57 -11.85
C GLU A 96 -12.28 -14.59 -10.82
N ARG A 97 -13.61 -14.37 -10.80
CA ARG A 97 -14.23 -13.52 -9.78
C ARG A 97 -14.06 -14.07 -8.37
N ALA A 98 -14.22 -15.39 -8.19
CA ALA A 98 -14.01 -16.04 -6.90
C ALA A 98 -12.55 -15.94 -6.45
N PHE A 99 -11.61 -16.17 -7.35
CA PHE A 99 -10.18 -16.03 -7.09
C PHE A 99 -9.81 -14.59 -6.69
N ALA A 100 -10.31 -13.59 -7.42
CA ALA A 100 -10.10 -12.18 -7.09
C ALA A 100 -10.56 -11.84 -5.66
N ARG A 101 -11.71 -12.36 -5.23
CA ARG A 101 -12.19 -12.18 -3.84
C ARG A 101 -11.28 -12.83 -2.80
N ILE A 102 -10.73 -14.00 -3.10
CA ILE A 102 -9.76 -14.67 -2.21
C ILE A 102 -8.49 -13.83 -2.11
N LEU A 103 -7.98 -13.32 -3.23
CA LEU A 103 -6.80 -12.43 -3.25
C LEU A 103 -7.01 -11.17 -2.41
N GLU A 104 -8.16 -10.50 -2.59
CA GLU A 104 -8.55 -9.34 -1.77
C GLU A 104 -8.49 -9.69 -0.28
N LEU A 105 -9.15 -10.76 0.15
CA LEU A 105 -9.19 -11.15 1.57
C LEU A 105 -7.80 -11.46 2.14
N LEU A 106 -6.97 -12.19 1.39
CA LEU A 106 -5.61 -12.53 1.79
C LEU A 106 -4.74 -11.28 1.94
N PHE A 107 -4.88 -10.32 1.02
CA PHE A 107 -4.19 -9.04 1.06
C PHE A 107 -4.54 -8.25 2.33
N TYR A 108 -5.84 -8.06 2.63
CA TYR A 108 -6.24 -7.29 3.82
C TYR A 108 -5.82 -7.96 5.12
N LYS A 109 -5.99 -9.28 5.24
CA LYS A 109 -5.59 -10.01 6.44
C LYS A 109 -4.09 -9.85 6.74
N SER A 110 -3.28 -9.82 5.69
CA SER A 110 -1.84 -9.60 5.84
C SER A 110 -1.49 -8.16 6.24
N LEU A 111 -2.14 -7.18 5.62
CA LEU A 111 -1.97 -5.78 5.99
C LEU A 111 -2.36 -5.54 7.45
N GLU A 112 -3.50 -6.05 7.89
CA GLU A 112 -3.93 -5.99 9.29
C GLU A 112 -2.91 -6.61 10.25
N ARG A 113 -2.34 -7.77 9.87
CA ARG A 113 -1.28 -8.41 10.66
C ARG A 113 -0.03 -7.55 10.76
N SER A 114 0.42 -6.98 9.64
CA SER A 114 1.61 -6.12 9.59
C SER A 114 1.41 -4.83 10.39
N LEU A 115 0.22 -4.23 10.27
CA LEU A 115 -0.21 -3.06 11.04
C LEU A 115 -0.26 -3.33 12.55
N SER A 116 -0.81 -4.48 12.95
CA SER A 116 -0.94 -4.86 14.38
C SER A 116 0.40 -5.14 15.04
N GLN A 117 1.43 -5.45 14.26
CA GLN A 117 2.78 -5.73 14.73
C GLN A 117 3.65 -4.47 14.81
N MET A 118 3.16 -3.32 14.33
CA MET A 118 3.90 -2.08 14.48
C MET A 118 3.81 -1.57 15.92
N PRO A 119 4.95 -1.13 16.50
CA PRO A 119 4.92 -0.42 17.77
C PRO A 119 4.10 0.86 17.61
N SER A 120 3.19 1.10 18.55
CA SER A 120 2.46 2.36 18.63
C SER A 120 3.45 3.53 18.61
N PRO A 121 3.19 4.62 17.87
CA PRO A 121 4.05 5.79 17.96
C PRO A 121 4.09 6.26 19.43
N PRO A 122 5.27 6.57 19.99
CA PRO A 122 5.35 7.10 21.34
C PRO A 122 4.57 8.42 21.39
N ILE A 123 3.61 8.49 22.31
CA ILE A 123 2.80 9.68 22.64
C ILE A 123 3.71 10.81 23.13
#